data_AF-A0A239E701-F1
#
_entry.id   AF-A0A239E701-F1
#
_cell.length_a   1.000
_cell.length_b   1.000
_cell.length_c   1.000
_cell.angle_alpha   90.00
_cell.angle_beta   90.00
_cell.angle_gamma   90.00
#
_symmetry.space_group_name_H-M   'P 1'
#
loop_
_entity.id
_entity.type
_entity.pdbx_description
1 polymer ?
#
loop_
_entity_poly.entity_id
_entity_poly.type
_entity_poly.pdbx_seq_one_letter_code
_entity_poly.pdbx_strand_id
1 'polypeptide(L)'
;MTEVKQILQQQLSTAWALLDHHVQQWRDDDLFWEPAPSHWTMHQVEDGWAPDFADVEPTPVPAPTIAWLTWHIGWWWSTALAHLEQTDIPAREAISWPGTCTSITAWLGDIHQAWRTALSATDRLDDRSAFPWPEEAGRTVADMCAWVNIELTKNVAEIGQLLILRHAQL
;
A
#
# COMPACT_ATOMS: atom_id res chain seq x y z
N MET A 1 -0.53 -25.72 7.43
CA MET A 1 -0.36 -24.33 6.99
C MET A 1 -0.13 -24.12 5.50
N THR A 2 0.31 -25.13 4.73
CA THR A 2 0.53 -24.99 3.27
C THR A 2 -0.71 -24.46 2.54
N GLU A 3 -1.90 -24.92 2.94
CA GLU A 3 -3.17 -24.43 2.39
C GLU A 3 -3.44 -22.95 2.72
N VAL A 4 -3.20 -22.51 3.97
CA VAL A 4 -3.34 -21.09 4.37
C VAL A 4 -2.40 -20.21 3.57
N LYS A 5 -1.12 -20.61 3.46
CA LYS A 5 -0.14 -19.87 2.65
C LYS A 5 -0.57 -19.76 1.18
N GLN A 6 -1.04 -20.87 0.61
CA GLN A 6 -1.53 -20.89 -0.76
C GLN A 6 -2.72 -19.95 -0.96
N ILE A 7 -3.69 -19.94 -0.02
CA ILE A 7 -4.84 -19.02 -0.06
C ILE A 7 -4.38 -17.57 0.03
N LEU A 8 -3.45 -17.25 0.93
CA LEU A 8 -2.89 -15.89 1.07
C LEU A 8 -2.23 -15.42 -0.22
N GLN A 9 -1.43 -16.28 -0.87
CA GLN A 9 -0.77 -15.98 -2.14
C GLN A 9 -1.76 -15.79 -3.29
N GLN A 10 -2.84 -16.59 -3.32
CA GLN A 10 -3.90 -16.48 -4.33
C GLN A 10 -4.69 -15.18 -4.16
N GLN A 11 -5.09 -14.85 -2.93
CA GLN A 11 -5.78 -13.59 -2.62
C GLN A 11 -4.94 -12.37 -2.97
N LEU A 12 -3.65 -12.38 -2.63
CA LEU A 12 -2.71 -11.33 -3.03
C LEU A 12 -2.66 -11.18 -4.55
N SER A 13 -2.60 -12.30 -5.28
CA SER A 13 -2.56 -12.28 -6.75
C SER A 13 -3.83 -11.66 -7.35
N THR A 14 -4.99 -11.84 -6.73
CA THR A 14 -6.24 -11.20 -7.15
C THR A 14 -6.20 -9.69 -6.92
N ALA A 15 -5.77 -9.24 -5.74
CA ALA A 15 -5.63 -7.81 -5.44
C ALA A 15 -4.62 -7.13 -6.38
N TRP A 16 -3.48 -7.80 -6.63
CA TRP A 16 -2.45 -7.30 -7.53
C TRP A 16 -2.93 -7.21 -8.99
N ALA A 17 -3.67 -8.21 -9.48
CA ALA A 17 -4.21 -8.18 -10.84
C ALA A 17 -5.15 -6.99 -11.08
N LEU A 18 -5.87 -6.54 -10.05
CA LEU A 18 -6.69 -5.34 -10.13
C LEU A 18 -5.83 -4.07 -10.23
N LEU A 19 -4.71 -3.99 -9.49
CA LEU A 19 -3.77 -2.88 -9.63
C LEU A 19 -3.15 -2.85 -11.03
N ASP A 20 -2.67 -4.00 -11.51
CA ASP A 20 -2.11 -4.16 -12.87
C ASP A 20 -3.09 -3.72 -13.96
N HIS A 21 -4.40 -3.90 -13.74
CA HIS A 21 -5.43 -3.41 -14.64
C HIS A 21 -5.53 -1.88 -14.65
N HIS A 22 -5.49 -1.26 -13.47
CA HIS A 22 -5.61 0.20 -13.34
C HIS A 22 -4.37 0.95 -13.84
N VAL A 23 -3.16 0.48 -13.53
CA VAL A 23 -1.90 1.19 -13.89
C VAL A 23 -1.71 1.36 -15.41
N GLN A 24 -2.32 0.49 -16.23
CA GLN A 24 -2.28 0.60 -17.69
C GLN A 24 -2.95 1.88 -18.23
N GLN A 25 -3.80 2.51 -17.42
CA GLN A 25 -4.54 3.72 -17.81
C GLN A 25 -3.95 5.00 -17.20
N TRP A 26 -2.95 4.87 -16.33
CA TRP A 26 -2.39 6.02 -15.62
C TRP A 26 -1.64 6.96 -16.57
N ARG A 27 -1.90 8.25 -16.38
CA ARG A 27 -1.10 9.37 -16.87
C ARG A 27 -0.46 10.03 -15.66
N ASP A 28 0.68 10.70 -15.82
CA ASP A 28 1.31 11.37 -14.67
C ASP A 28 0.39 12.43 -14.05
N ASP A 29 -0.40 13.13 -14.89
CA ASP A 29 -1.40 14.07 -14.41
C ASP A 29 -2.42 13.37 -13.48
N ASP A 30 -2.74 12.08 -13.76
CA ASP A 30 -3.29 11.01 -12.87
C ASP A 30 -3.17 11.28 -11.38
N LEU A 31 -1.91 11.38 -10.99
CA LEU A 31 -1.44 11.21 -9.63
C LEU A 31 -1.94 12.32 -8.71
N PHE A 32 -2.01 13.54 -9.22
CA PHE A 32 -2.25 14.75 -8.43
C PHE A 32 -3.64 15.36 -8.63
N TRP A 33 -4.57 14.67 -9.30
CA TRP A 33 -5.94 15.17 -9.36
C TRP A 33 -6.62 15.11 -7.99
N GLU A 34 -7.20 16.25 -7.64
CA GLU A 34 -7.80 16.51 -6.34
C GLU A 34 -9.30 16.15 -6.39
N PRO A 35 -9.73 15.06 -5.73
CA PRO A 35 -11.14 14.65 -5.76
C PRO A 35 -12.05 15.58 -4.94
N ALA A 36 -11.48 16.38 -4.04
CA ALA A 36 -12.20 17.31 -3.16
C ALA A 36 -11.29 18.49 -2.74
N PRO A 37 -11.87 19.64 -2.33
CA PRO A 37 -11.09 20.77 -1.84
C PRO A 37 -10.24 20.45 -0.60
N SER A 38 -10.70 19.54 0.26
CA SER A 38 -9.91 18.98 1.36
C SER A 38 -9.40 17.60 0.93
N HIS A 39 -8.11 17.51 0.68
CA HIS A 39 -7.46 16.30 0.21
C HIS A 39 -6.10 16.08 0.86
N TRP A 40 -5.59 14.86 0.73
CA TRP A 40 -4.22 14.48 1.06
C TRP A 40 -3.47 14.08 -0.21
N THR A 41 -2.28 14.64 -0.41
CA THR A 41 -1.44 14.42 -1.58
C THR A 41 0.04 14.27 -1.23
N MET A 42 0.87 14.05 -2.25
CA MET A 42 2.34 14.11 -2.15
C MET A 42 2.82 15.50 -2.59
N HIS A 43 3.77 16.06 -1.85
CA HIS A 43 4.36 17.37 -2.13
C HIS A 43 5.83 17.22 -2.54
N GLN A 44 6.20 17.88 -3.64
CA GLN A 44 7.60 17.98 -4.03
C GLN A 44 8.35 18.82 -2.99
N VAL A 45 9.44 18.27 -2.43
CA VAL A 45 10.36 18.96 -1.52
C VAL A 45 11.79 18.90 -2.09
N GLU A 46 12.73 19.62 -1.48
CA GLU A 46 14.11 19.76 -1.98
C GLU A 46 14.78 18.39 -2.26
N ASP A 47 14.60 17.43 -1.35
CA ASP A 47 15.24 16.11 -1.42
C ASP A 47 14.27 14.96 -1.76
N GLY A 48 13.15 15.24 -2.44
CA GLY A 48 12.22 14.22 -2.90
C GLY A 48 10.75 14.60 -2.71
N TRP A 49 10.01 13.75 -1.99
CA TRP A 49 8.57 13.88 -1.82
C TRP A 49 8.17 13.71 -0.35
N ALA A 50 7.22 14.53 0.11
CA ALA A 50 6.64 14.43 1.44
C ALA A 50 5.12 14.26 1.34
N PRO A 51 4.52 13.30 2.07
CA PRO A 51 3.07 13.14 2.11
C PRO A 51 2.42 14.20 3.01
N ASP A 52 1.17 14.54 2.73
CA ASP A 52 0.28 15.00 3.79
C ASP A 52 0.09 13.89 4.82
N PHE A 53 0.24 14.19 6.11
CA PHE A 53 0.09 13.21 7.17
C PHE A 53 -0.32 13.87 8.49
N ALA A 54 -1.11 13.16 9.30
CA ALA A 54 -1.36 13.52 10.68
C ALA A 54 -1.43 12.26 11.55
N ASP A 55 -0.78 12.27 12.72
CA ASP A 55 -0.82 11.14 13.66
C ASP A 55 -2.25 10.89 14.19
N VAL A 56 -3.06 11.94 14.26
CA VAL A 56 -4.49 11.87 14.53
C VAL A 56 -5.23 12.34 13.30
N GLU A 57 -6.11 11.48 12.79
CA GLU A 57 -6.89 11.74 11.59
C GLU A 57 -7.78 12.99 11.78
N PRO A 58 -7.73 13.96 10.84
CA PRO A 58 -8.58 15.14 10.89
C PRO A 58 -10.07 14.79 10.75
N THR A 59 -10.93 15.69 11.22
CA THR A 59 -12.39 15.59 11.00
C THR A 59 -12.89 16.84 10.26
N PRO A 60 -13.46 16.71 9.05
CA PRO A 60 -13.60 15.48 8.26
C PRO A 60 -12.24 14.96 7.75
N VAL A 61 -12.21 13.66 7.42
CA VAL A 61 -11.03 13.03 6.81
C VAL A 61 -10.82 13.61 5.40
N PRO A 62 -9.61 14.09 5.07
CA PRO A 62 -9.30 14.58 3.72
C PRO A 62 -9.31 13.44 2.69
N ALA A 63 -9.83 13.71 1.49
CA ALA A 63 -9.87 12.71 0.42
C ALA A 63 -8.46 12.46 -0.16
N PRO A 64 -7.98 11.22 -0.29
CA PRO A 64 -6.63 10.99 -0.80
C PRO A 64 -6.55 11.13 -2.33
N THR A 65 -5.42 11.61 -2.84
CA THR A 65 -5.07 11.54 -4.27
C THR A 65 -4.43 10.19 -4.60
N ILE A 66 -4.30 9.86 -5.90
CA ILE A 66 -3.60 8.64 -6.32
C ILE A 66 -2.12 8.68 -5.90
N ALA A 67 -1.49 9.86 -5.94
CA ALA A 67 -0.14 10.07 -5.43
C ALA A 67 -0.03 9.64 -3.96
N TRP A 68 -0.94 10.11 -3.11
CA TRP A 68 -0.94 9.76 -1.70
C TRP A 68 -1.20 8.27 -1.46
N LEU A 69 -2.18 7.69 -2.16
CA LEU A 69 -2.51 6.27 -2.03
C LEU A 69 -1.33 5.37 -2.40
N THR A 70 -0.59 5.70 -3.45
CA THR A 70 0.56 4.88 -3.88
C THR A 70 1.75 4.98 -2.94
N TRP A 71 2.01 6.17 -2.37
CA TRP A 71 2.97 6.30 -1.26
C TRP A 71 2.51 5.51 -0.02
N HIS A 72 1.24 5.64 0.36
CA HIS A 72 0.68 4.96 1.52
C HIS A 72 0.80 3.45 1.39
N ILE A 73 0.47 2.89 0.21
CA ILE A 73 0.70 1.47 -0.12
C ILE A 73 2.13 1.07 0.14
N GLY A 74 3.10 1.77 -0.46
CA GLY A 74 4.49 1.39 -0.28
C GLY A 74 4.95 1.50 1.18
N TRP A 75 4.51 2.52 1.92
CA TRP A 75 4.87 2.67 3.33
C TRP A 75 4.36 1.51 4.20
N TRP A 76 3.05 1.22 4.18
CA TRP A 76 2.51 0.15 5.03
C TRP A 76 3.00 -1.23 4.59
N TRP A 77 3.24 -1.43 3.29
CA TRP A 77 3.68 -2.72 2.77
C TRP A 77 5.16 -2.99 3.06
N SER A 78 6.03 -1.99 2.91
CA SER A 78 7.43 -2.10 3.36
C SER A 78 7.54 -2.32 4.87
N THR A 79 6.67 -1.69 5.66
CA THR A 79 6.59 -1.94 7.11
C THR A 79 6.18 -3.39 7.41
N ALA A 80 5.12 -3.88 6.76
CA ALA A 80 4.68 -5.27 6.91
C ALA A 80 5.77 -6.27 6.51
N LEU A 81 6.51 -5.97 5.42
CA LEU A 81 7.62 -6.80 4.95
C LEU A 81 8.73 -6.90 6.00
N ALA A 82 9.13 -5.78 6.62
CA ALA A 82 10.11 -5.77 7.70
C ALA A 82 9.66 -6.62 8.90
N HIS A 83 8.38 -6.55 9.28
CA HIS A 83 7.82 -7.43 10.32
C HIS A 83 7.87 -8.92 9.95
N LEU A 84 7.56 -9.25 8.69
CA LEU A 84 7.58 -10.62 8.20
C LEU A 84 9.00 -11.19 8.18
N GLU A 85 9.98 -10.38 7.75
CA GLU A 85 11.39 -10.74 7.64
C GLU A 85 12.18 -10.59 8.96
N GLN A 86 11.58 -10.01 10.00
CA GLN A 86 12.25 -9.67 11.27
C GLN A 86 13.47 -8.75 11.07
N THR A 87 13.32 -7.74 10.22
CA THR A 87 14.32 -6.71 9.98
C THR A 87 13.90 -5.37 10.59
N ASP A 88 14.80 -4.38 10.54
CA ASP A 88 14.51 -3.04 11.03
C ASP A 88 13.34 -2.40 10.27
N ILE A 89 12.38 -1.87 11.02
CA ILE A 89 11.19 -1.21 10.45
C ILE A 89 11.61 0.15 9.88
N PRO A 90 11.36 0.42 8.59
CA PRO A 90 11.68 1.73 8.02
C PRO A 90 10.86 2.83 8.69
N ALA A 91 11.51 3.96 8.99
CA ALA A 91 10.79 5.17 9.33
C ALA A 91 9.91 5.60 8.14
N ARG A 92 8.74 6.17 8.43
CA ARG A 92 7.80 6.66 7.40
C ARG A 92 8.47 7.66 6.46
N GLU A 93 9.30 8.54 7.02
CA GLU A 93 10.05 9.57 6.30
C GLU A 93 11.16 9.00 5.40
N ALA A 94 11.54 7.73 5.61
CA ALA A 94 12.53 7.05 4.78
C ALA A 94 11.92 6.38 3.53
N ILE A 95 10.60 6.43 3.36
CA ILE A 95 9.91 5.86 2.19
C ILE A 95 10.06 6.80 0.99
N SER A 96 10.99 6.45 0.08
CA SER A 96 11.28 7.22 -1.13
C SER A 96 10.26 6.99 -2.25
N TRP A 97 9.13 7.69 -2.21
CA TRP A 97 8.14 7.64 -3.30
C TRP A 97 8.69 8.26 -4.60
N PRO A 98 8.56 7.59 -5.77
CA PRO A 98 9.38 7.92 -6.93
C PRO A 98 8.75 8.92 -7.93
N GLY A 99 7.59 9.50 -7.66
CA GLY A 99 7.11 10.70 -8.37
C GLY A 99 6.38 10.51 -9.71
N THR A 100 6.64 9.45 -10.46
CA THR A 100 6.04 9.25 -11.80
C THR A 100 5.30 7.92 -11.90
N CYS A 101 4.29 7.82 -12.75
CA CYS A 101 3.50 6.60 -12.90
C CYS A 101 4.36 5.38 -13.24
N THR A 102 5.33 5.55 -14.14
CA THR A 102 6.26 4.48 -14.52
C THR A 102 7.13 4.04 -13.34
N SER A 103 7.74 4.98 -12.61
CA SER A 103 8.61 4.63 -11.49
C SER A 103 7.84 4.10 -10.29
N ILE A 104 6.62 4.58 -10.04
CA ILE A 104 5.73 4.07 -8.99
C ILE A 104 5.35 2.63 -9.28
N THR A 105 4.96 2.33 -10.53
CA THR A 105 4.59 0.97 -10.94
C THR A 105 5.76 0.00 -10.76
N ALA A 106 6.96 0.40 -11.17
CA ALA A 106 8.16 -0.41 -10.96
C ALA A 106 8.44 -0.64 -9.47
N TRP A 107 8.40 0.44 -8.67
CA TRP A 107 8.67 0.39 -7.23
C TRP A 107 7.67 -0.48 -6.46
N LEU A 108 6.37 -0.35 -6.72
CA LEU A 108 5.36 -1.24 -6.13
C LEU A 108 5.55 -2.69 -6.59
N GLY A 109 5.98 -2.89 -7.84
CA GLY A 109 6.31 -4.22 -8.38
C GLY A 109 7.46 -4.89 -7.61
N ASP A 110 8.49 -4.13 -7.26
CA ASP A 110 9.62 -4.62 -6.46
C ASP A 110 9.17 -5.01 -5.04
N ILE A 111 8.36 -4.17 -4.39
CA ILE A 111 7.79 -4.49 -3.05
C ILE A 111 6.93 -5.76 -3.13
N HIS A 112 6.09 -5.88 -4.15
CA HIS A 112 5.25 -7.07 -4.35
C HIS A 112 6.08 -8.34 -4.53
N GLN A 113 7.16 -8.30 -5.31
CA GLN A 113 8.05 -9.45 -5.50
C GLN A 113 8.80 -9.83 -4.22
N ALA A 114 9.29 -8.84 -3.47
CA ALA A 114 9.93 -9.07 -2.18
C ALA A 114 8.95 -9.74 -1.20
N TRP A 115 7.74 -9.20 -1.09
CA TRP A 115 6.69 -9.77 -0.24
C TRP A 115 6.30 -11.20 -0.63
N ARG A 116 6.13 -11.48 -1.93
CA ARG A 116 5.85 -12.84 -2.40
C ARG A 116 6.95 -13.82 -2.03
N THR A 117 8.20 -13.39 -2.14
CA THR A 117 9.37 -14.19 -1.76
C THR A 117 9.36 -14.48 -0.27
N ALA A 118 9.20 -13.46 0.57
CA ALA A 118 9.13 -13.59 2.03
C ALA A 118 7.97 -14.48 2.49
N LEU A 119 6.75 -14.26 1.95
CA LEU A 119 5.58 -15.08 2.27
C LEU A 119 5.74 -16.54 1.83
N SER A 120 6.43 -16.79 0.72
CA SER A 120 6.74 -18.15 0.27
C SER A 120 7.70 -18.85 1.22
N ALA A 121 8.75 -18.14 1.65
CA ALA A 121 9.83 -18.68 2.47
C ALA A 121 9.46 -18.87 3.95
N THR A 122 8.56 -18.05 4.49
CA THR A 122 8.26 -18.04 5.94
C THR A 122 7.58 -19.33 6.43
N ASP A 123 7.99 -19.83 7.58
CA ASP A 123 7.32 -20.88 8.36
C ASP A 123 6.59 -20.32 9.60
N ARG A 124 6.64 -19.00 9.78
CA ARG A 124 6.23 -18.27 10.99
C ARG A 124 4.76 -17.88 11.03
N LEU A 125 3.92 -18.46 10.18
CA LEU A 125 2.53 -18.00 10.03
C LEU A 125 1.70 -18.17 11.33
N ASP A 126 2.07 -19.10 12.22
CA ASP A 126 1.44 -19.31 13.53
C ASP A 126 2.05 -18.42 14.66
N ASP A 127 3.16 -17.72 14.38
CA ASP A 127 3.78 -16.82 15.36
C ASP A 127 2.85 -15.64 15.68
N ARG A 128 3.02 -15.04 16.87
CA ARG A 128 2.31 -13.81 17.23
C ARG A 128 2.78 -12.62 16.38
N SER A 129 1.83 -11.76 16.01
CA SER A 129 2.09 -10.47 15.38
C SER A 129 1.45 -9.34 16.18
N ALA A 130 2.23 -8.27 16.37
CA ALA A 130 1.79 -6.98 16.91
C ALA A 130 1.78 -5.88 15.82
N PHE A 131 1.64 -6.28 14.55
CA PHE A 131 1.42 -5.35 13.45
C PHE A 131 0.25 -5.86 12.59
N PRO A 132 -0.67 -4.97 12.18
CA PRO A 132 -0.79 -3.54 12.51
C PRO A 132 -1.47 -3.26 13.87
N TRP A 133 -1.69 -4.28 14.70
CA TRP A 133 -2.50 -4.19 15.93
C TRP A 133 -1.66 -4.07 17.20
N PRO A 134 -2.22 -3.61 18.32
CA PRO A 134 -1.58 -3.75 19.63
C PRO A 134 -1.22 -5.23 19.97
N GLU A 135 -0.20 -5.44 20.79
CA GLU A 135 0.33 -6.78 21.13
C GLU A 135 -0.73 -7.68 21.80
N GLU A 136 -1.67 -7.07 22.50
CA GLU A 136 -2.75 -7.71 23.25
C GLU A 136 -3.87 -8.23 22.35
N ALA A 137 -3.87 -7.86 21.07
CA ALA A 137 -4.89 -8.28 20.12
C ALA A 137 -4.87 -9.79 19.81
N GLY A 138 -3.80 -10.50 20.20
CA GLY A 138 -3.70 -11.95 20.07
C GLY A 138 -3.66 -12.44 18.61
N ARG A 139 -3.15 -11.60 17.71
CA ARG A 139 -3.09 -11.87 16.27
C ARG A 139 -1.84 -12.63 15.87
N THR A 140 -1.92 -13.31 14.73
CA THR A 140 -0.84 -14.11 14.16
C THR A 140 -0.18 -13.41 12.97
N VAL A 141 0.97 -13.90 12.53
CA VAL A 141 1.58 -13.49 11.26
C VAL A 141 0.67 -13.82 10.08
N ALA A 142 -0.08 -14.94 10.12
CA ALA A 142 -1.09 -15.23 9.11
C ALA A 142 -2.18 -14.15 9.04
N ASP A 143 -2.64 -13.64 10.19
CA ASP A 143 -3.59 -12.52 10.23
C ASP A 143 -2.97 -11.26 9.60
N MET A 144 -1.71 -10.93 9.90
CA MET A 144 -1.00 -9.79 9.31
C MET A 144 -0.91 -9.93 7.78
N CYS A 145 -0.58 -11.12 7.27
CA CYS A 145 -0.54 -11.37 5.84
C CYS A 145 -1.92 -11.27 5.18
N ALA A 146 -2.98 -11.71 5.87
CA ALA A 146 -4.35 -11.54 5.40
C ALA A 146 -4.75 -10.06 5.39
N TRP A 147 -4.34 -9.29 6.40
CA TRP A 147 -4.56 -7.84 6.46
C TRP A 147 -3.90 -7.12 5.29
N VAL A 148 -2.65 -7.46 4.92
CA VAL A 148 -1.98 -6.89 3.73
C VAL A 148 -2.82 -7.08 2.46
N ASN A 149 -3.43 -8.25 2.27
CA ASN A 149 -4.29 -8.49 1.11
C ASN A 149 -5.54 -7.61 1.11
N ILE A 150 -6.15 -7.41 2.29
CA ILE A 150 -7.33 -6.56 2.45
C ILE A 150 -6.97 -5.09 2.19
N GLU A 151 -5.88 -4.60 2.78
CA GLU A 151 -5.44 -3.21 2.59
C GLU A 151 -5.09 -2.91 1.15
N LEU A 152 -4.37 -3.82 0.48
CA LEU A 152 -4.07 -3.66 -0.95
C LEU A 152 -5.37 -3.61 -1.76
N THR A 153 -6.30 -4.55 -1.53
CA THR A 153 -7.59 -4.57 -2.25
C THR A 153 -8.36 -3.26 -2.04
N LYS A 154 -8.40 -2.76 -0.80
CA LYS A 154 -9.04 -1.49 -0.44
C LYS A 154 -8.41 -0.32 -1.17
N ASN A 155 -7.09 -0.11 -1.06
CA ASN A 155 -6.43 1.03 -1.70
C ASN A 155 -6.47 0.95 -3.23
N VAL A 156 -6.39 -0.25 -3.81
CA VAL A 156 -6.54 -0.43 -5.26
C VAL A 156 -7.95 -0.08 -5.74
N ALA A 157 -8.99 -0.45 -4.97
CA ALA A 157 -10.36 -0.06 -5.27
C ALA A 157 -10.57 1.46 -5.17
N GLU A 158 -9.96 2.13 -4.19
CA GLU A 158 -9.95 3.59 -4.06
C GLU A 158 -9.29 4.26 -5.29
N ILE A 159 -8.12 3.78 -5.71
CA ILE A 159 -7.45 4.24 -6.95
C ILE A 159 -8.38 4.08 -8.16
N GLY A 160 -9.00 2.90 -8.31
CA GLY A 160 -9.94 2.63 -9.40
C GLY A 160 -11.12 3.60 -9.41
N GLN A 161 -11.69 3.89 -8.22
CA GLN A 161 -12.78 4.84 -8.08
C GLN A 161 -12.35 6.27 -8.45
N LEU A 162 -11.15 6.71 -8.05
CA LEU A 162 -10.62 8.03 -8.40
C LEU A 162 -10.44 8.17 -9.92
N LEU A 163 -9.91 7.14 -10.58
CA LEU A 163 -9.77 7.12 -12.05
C LEU A 163 -11.14 7.21 -12.74
N ILE A 164 -12.14 6.46 -12.27
CA ILE A 164 -13.50 6.52 -12.82
C ILE A 164 -14.07 7.93 -12.70
N LEU A 165 -13.95 8.55 -11.52
CA LEU A 165 -14.46 9.90 -11.28
C LEU A 165 -13.75 10.94 -12.15
N ARG A 166 -12.43 10.87 -12.22
CA ARG A 166 -11.62 11.78 -13.04
C ARG A 166 -11.95 11.66 -14.52
N HIS A 167 -11.98 10.43 -15.05
CA HIS A 167 -12.25 10.21 -16.47
C HIS A 167 -13.69 10.59 -16.87
N ALA A 168 -14.63 10.58 -15.93
CA ALA A 168 -15.99 11.08 -16.18
C ALA A 168 -16.08 12.62 -16.27
N GLN A 169 -15.03 13.35 -15.88
CA GLN A 169 -14.94 14.82 -15.94
C GLN A 169 -14.15 15.35 -17.14
N LEU A 170 -13.46 14.47 -17.87
CA LEU A 170 -12.68 14.79 -19.08
C LEU A 170 -13.58 14.78 -20.33
#